data_AF-A0A3D0LFI8-F1
#
_entry.id   AF-A0A3D0LFI8-F1
#
_cell.length_a   1.000
_cell.length_b   1.000
_cell.length_c   1.000
_cell.angle_alpha   90.00
_cell.angle_beta   90.00
_cell.angle_gamma   90.00
#
_symmetry.space_group_name_H-M   'P 1'
#
loop_
_entity.id
_entity.type
_entity.pdbx_description
1 polymer ?
#
loop_
_entity_poly.entity_id
_entity_poly.type
_entity_poly.pdbx_seq_one_letter_code
_entity_poly.pdbx_strand_id
1 'polypeptide(L)'
;MAKKKSSVLYLSKILYERTDENHGLSRKDIVNILLEEYDIEVDRRTFYSDIDLLKDFGMDIDSYKEGRDYIYKLVSRDFETAELKILVDSIQASRFITKKKSKELIGKIEQLTSGYNAGQLDRQIYFADRIKAENEMIFINVDTIHTAISNDRKISYKYFDWNADKEKVYRHENKTYIVSPWALIWDSQNYYLIGYDEDIEEIRHYRVDKMLQLDIVDEARVGQKEFADFNVAEYSDKLFGMFDGDEETVTIEADESKISILFDRFGMNIPIKKLKKSSIPGVEKAVETKVDVVVSDQFITWVLALGNKVKITAPEKVVDKVKKFLEERTELYGS
;
A
#
# COMPACT_ATOMS: atom_id res chain seq x y z
N MET A 1 39.91 -21.66 18.81
CA MET A 1 39.92 -20.66 17.72
C MET A 1 38.54 -20.37 17.13
N ALA A 2 37.64 -21.35 16.97
CA ALA A 2 36.28 -21.11 16.46
C ALA A 2 35.41 -20.20 17.37
N LYS A 3 35.41 -20.41 18.70
CA LYS A 3 34.65 -19.58 19.67
C LYS A 3 35.09 -18.11 19.78
N LYS A 4 36.32 -17.75 19.40
CA LYS A 4 36.80 -16.34 19.41
C LYS A 4 36.38 -15.56 18.16
N LYS A 5 36.26 -16.21 16.99
CA LYS A 5 35.75 -15.55 15.78
C LYS A 5 34.23 -15.29 15.85
N SER A 6 33.52 -15.99 16.73
CA SER A 6 32.09 -15.75 17.00
C SER A 6 31.83 -14.59 17.96
N SER A 7 32.78 -14.21 18.85
CA SER A 7 32.51 -13.18 19.88
C SER A 7 32.10 -11.84 19.28
N VAL A 8 32.76 -11.42 18.20
CA VAL A 8 32.46 -10.16 17.52
C VAL A 8 31.07 -10.12 16.90
N LEU A 9 30.58 -11.26 16.37
CA LEU A 9 29.23 -11.37 15.81
C LEU A 9 28.16 -11.27 16.89
N TYR A 10 28.37 -11.93 18.04
CA TYR A 10 27.45 -11.83 19.17
C TYR A 10 27.53 -10.46 19.86
N LEU A 11 28.70 -9.83 19.90
CA LEU A 11 28.84 -8.45 20.35
C LEU A 11 28.04 -7.49 19.46
N SER A 12 28.18 -7.61 18.14
CA SER A 12 27.37 -6.86 17.18
C SER A 12 25.88 -7.07 17.42
N LYS A 13 25.45 -8.34 17.57
CA LYS A 13 24.06 -8.69 17.88
C LYS A 13 23.57 -8.04 19.19
N ILE A 14 24.35 -8.11 20.27
CA ILE A 14 23.97 -7.51 21.56
C ILE A 14 23.82 -6.00 21.45
N LEU A 15 24.80 -5.32 20.83
CA LEU A 15 24.72 -3.87 20.61
C LEU A 15 23.51 -3.52 19.75
N TYR A 16 23.23 -4.30 18.70
CA TYR A 16 22.09 -4.08 17.81
C TYR A 16 20.74 -4.38 18.48
N GLU A 17 20.60 -5.38 19.34
CA GLU A 17 19.28 -5.72 19.91
C GLU A 17 19.01 -4.98 21.23
N ARG A 18 20.06 -4.65 22.00
CA ARG A 18 19.94 -4.20 23.39
C ARG A 18 20.48 -2.80 23.65
N THR A 19 20.90 -2.08 22.63
CA THR A 19 21.31 -0.68 22.76
C THR A 19 20.69 0.19 21.68
N ASP A 20 20.58 1.48 21.94
CA ASP A 20 20.23 2.52 20.97
C ASP A 20 20.84 3.86 21.43
N GLU A 21 20.56 4.93 20.70
CA GLU A 21 21.06 6.27 20.99
C GLU A 21 20.82 6.73 22.45
N ASN A 22 19.78 6.22 23.12
CA ASN A 22 19.35 6.60 24.46
C ASN A 22 19.67 5.53 25.52
N HIS A 23 19.90 4.28 25.11
CA HIS A 23 20.14 3.15 26.02
C HIS A 23 21.44 2.45 25.65
N GLY A 24 22.42 2.45 26.55
CA GLY A 24 23.67 1.71 26.38
C GLY A 24 23.87 0.64 27.45
N LEU A 25 24.91 -0.17 27.25
CA LEU A 25 25.32 -1.22 28.20
C LEU A 25 26.76 -1.02 28.65
N SER A 26 27.05 -1.33 29.92
CA SER A 26 28.43 -1.34 30.38
C SER A 26 29.19 -2.52 29.78
N ARG A 27 30.51 -2.42 29.70
CA ARG A 27 31.34 -3.58 29.31
C ARG A 27 31.05 -4.81 30.17
N LYS A 28 30.80 -4.63 31.48
CA LYS A 28 30.50 -5.75 32.38
C LYS A 28 29.20 -6.44 31.98
N ASP A 29 28.16 -5.65 31.68
CA ASP A 29 26.86 -6.20 31.25
C ASP A 29 27.00 -6.97 29.95
N ILE A 30 27.71 -6.40 28.96
CA ILE A 30 27.94 -7.06 27.68
C ILE A 30 28.69 -8.39 27.85
N VAL A 31 29.77 -8.41 28.66
CA VAL A 31 30.54 -9.63 28.91
C VAL A 31 29.72 -10.67 29.66
N ASN A 32 28.89 -10.26 30.61
CA ASN A 32 27.98 -11.16 31.31
C ASN A 32 26.95 -11.78 30.34
N ILE A 33 26.35 -10.98 29.45
CA ILE A 33 25.41 -11.47 28.43
C ILE A 33 26.11 -12.47 27.48
N LEU A 34 27.32 -12.16 27.02
CA LEU A 34 28.11 -13.06 26.17
C LEU A 34 28.39 -14.40 26.87
N LEU A 35 28.66 -14.39 28.17
CA LEU A 35 28.93 -15.60 28.93
C LEU A 35 27.64 -16.40 29.20
N GLU A 36 26.62 -15.76 29.76
CA GLU A 36 25.41 -16.43 30.27
C GLU A 36 24.50 -16.93 29.13
N GLU A 37 24.35 -16.16 28.05
CA GLU A 37 23.42 -16.50 26.97
C GLU A 37 24.09 -17.24 25.81
N TYR A 38 25.39 -17.04 25.61
CA TYR A 38 26.10 -17.55 24.44
C TYR A 38 27.30 -18.44 24.77
N ASP A 39 27.65 -18.63 26.06
CA ASP A 39 28.82 -19.42 26.50
C ASP A 39 30.15 -18.94 25.87
N ILE A 40 30.29 -17.61 25.78
CA ILE A 40 31.45 -16.89 25.22
C ILE A 40 32.12 -16.05 26.30
N GLU A 41 33.32 -16.47 26.71
CA GLU A 41 34.16 -15.69 27.60
C GLU A 41 35.06 -14.72 26.81
N VAL A 42 35.00 -13.44 27.17
CA VAL A 42 35.75 -12.38 26.49
C VAL A 42 36.62 -11.60 27.48
N ASP A 43 37.93 -11.69 27.27
CA ASP A 43 38.90 -10.90 28.03
C ASP A 43 38.88 -9.41 27.63
N ARG A 44 39.51 -8.56 28.45
CA ARG A 44 39.53 -7.10 28.24
C ARG A 44 40.09 -6.69 26.88
N ARG A 45 41.17 -7.32 26.44
CA ARG A 45 41.85 -6.97 25.20
C ARG A 45 41.00 -7.38 24.00
N THR A 46 40.41 -8.57 24.06
CA THR A 46 39.52 -9.07 23.02
C THR A 46 38.29 -8.17 22.88
N PHE A 47 37.65 -7.73 23.98
CA PHE A 47 36.50 -6.83 23.93
C PHE A 47 36.78 -5.53 23.15
N TYR A 48 37.89 -4.84 23.48
CA TYR A 48 38.22 -3.59 22.77
C TYR A 48 38.57 -3.83 21.31
N SER A 49 39.32 -4.90 21.02
CA SER A 49 39.63 -5.28 19.65
C SER A 49 38.37 -5.59 18.82
N ASP A 50 37.36 -6.22 19.42
CA ASP A 50 36.09 -6.52 18.75
C ASP A 50 35.28 -5.24 18.54
N ILE A 51 35.23 -4.31 19.51
CA ILE A 51 34.58 -3.00 19.34
C ILE A 51 35.22 -2.21 18.20
N ASP A 52 36.55 -2.15 18.15
CA ASP A 52 37.27 -1.43 17.08
C ASP A 52 36.98 -2.08 15.72
N LEU A 53 36.96 -3.42 15.66
CA LEU A 53 36.61 -4.14 14.42
C LEU A 53 35.18 -3.86 13.95
N LEU A 54 34.21 -3.74 14.87
CA LEU A 54 32.83 -3.39 14.52
C LEU A 54 32.72 -1.95 14.03
N LYS A 55 33.48 -1.01 14.60
CA LYS A 55 33.58 0.37 14.11
C LYS A 55 34.18 0.42 12.71
N ASP A 56 35.27 -0.30 12.48
CA ASP A 56 35.91 -0.42 11.17
C ASP A 56 34.99 -1.08 10.13
N PHE A 57 34.12 -2.01 10.57
CA PHE A 57 33.08 -2.61 9.72
C PHE A 57 31.97 -1.63 9.34
N GLY A 58 31.81 -0.53 10.08
CA GLY A 58 30.82 0.52 9.81
C GLY A 58 29.70 0.64 10.85
N MET A 59 29.78 -0.06 11.99
CA MET A 59 28.83 0.17 13.08
C MET A 59 29.17 1.46 13.84
N ASP A 60 28.20 2.36 13.95
CA ASP A 60 28.33 3.63 14.66
C ASP A 60 28.17 3.43 16.18
N ILE A 61 29.23 2.90 16.79
CA ILE A 61 29.27 2.60 18.22
C ILE A 61 29.90 3.79 18.95
N ASP A 62 29.11 4.45 19.79
CA ASP A 62 29.60 5.47 20.70
C ASP A 62 29.82 4.90 22.10
N SER A 63 30.70 5.56 22.87
CA SER A 63 30.89 5.23 24.27
C SER A 63 31.10 6.47 25.11
N TYR A 64 30.42 6.54 26.25
CA TYR A 64 30.55 7.63 27.21
C TYR A 64 30.81 7.08 28.61
N LYS A 65 31.36 7.94 29.48
CA LYS A 65 31.66 7.57 30.86
C LYS A 65 30.45 7.85 31.73
N GLU A 66 30.01 6.84 32.47
CA GLU A 66 28.95 6.95 33.46
C GLU A 66 29.47 6.44 34.81
N GLY A 67 29.69 7.36 35.75
CA GLY A 67 30.34 7.05 37.01
C GLY A 67 31.75 6.49 36.83
N ARG A 68 31.95 5.21 37.15
CA ARG A 68 33.23 4.50 37.02
C ARG A 68 33.34 3.63 35.77
N ASP A 69 32.23 3.42 35.08
CA ASP A 69 32.13 2.52 33.95
C ASP A 69 32.04 3.28 32.62
N TYR A 70 32.36 2.57 31.53
CA TYR A 70 32.10 3.04 30.17
C TYR A 70 30.87 2.31 29.65
N ILE A 71 29.94 3.10 29.13
CA ILE A 71 28.70 2.64 28.53
C ILE A 71 28.86 2.68 27.01
N TYR A 72 28.48 1.60 26.34
CA TYR A 72 28.57 1.44 24.89
C TYR A 72 27.16 1.41 24.31
N LYS A 73 26.96 2.11 23.19
CA LYS A 73 25.68 2.17 22.51
C LYS A 73 25.86 2.25 20.99
N LEU A 74 24.89 1.67 20.27
CA LEU A 74 24.75 1.85 18.83
C LEU A 74 23.93 3.11 18.56
N VAL A 75 24.52 4.11 17.92
CA VAL A 75 23.92 5.43 17.72
C VAL A 75 23.05 5.50 16.48
N SER A 76 23.44 4.81 15.40
CA SER A 76 22.70 4.81 14.15
C SER A 76 22.43 3.41 13.61
N ARG A 77 21.39 3.32 12.78
CA ARG A 77 20.88 2.10 12.12
C ARG A 77 20.43 2.48 10.72
N ASP A 78 20.20 1.47 9.89
CA ASP A 78 19.68 1.66 8.54
C ASP A 78 18.26 2.23 8.52
N PHE A 79 17.47 1.96 9.57
CA PHE A 79 16.15 2.54 9.77
C PHE A 79 16.07 3.31 11.08
N GLU A 80 15.56 4.53 11.01
CA GLU A 80 15.17 5.30 12.17
C GLU A 80 13.85 4.77 12.76
N THR A 81 13.67 4.93 14.07
CA THR A 81 12.44 4.52 14.75
C THR A 81 11.19 5.20 14.17
N ALA A 82 11.32 6.43 13.64
CA ALA A 82 10.21 7.12 12.98
C ALA A 82 9.80 6.47 11.65
N GLU A 83 10.77 6.01 10.86
CA GLU A 83 10.52 5.32 9.59
C GLU A 83 9.83 3.98 9.83
N LEU A 84 10.29 3.22 10.83
CA LEU A 84 9.68 1.95 11.21
C LEU A 84 8.23 2.13 11.68
N LYS A 85 7.92 3.22 12.40
CA LYS A 85 6.53 3.55 12.80
C LYS A 85 5.65 3.75 11.58
N ILE A 86 6.10 4.54 10.59
CA ILE A 86 5.34 4.78 9.36
C ILE A 86 5.11 3.48 8.58
N LEU A 87 6.10 2.58 8.54
CA LEU A 87 5.94 1.26 7.91
C LEU A 87 4.91 0.39 8.63
N VAL A 88 4.97 0.32 9.97
CA VAL A 88 3.98 -0.40 10.78
C VAL A 88 2.58 0.19 10.56
N ASP A 89 2.44 1.51 10.60
CA ASP A 89 1.17 2.20 10.37
C ASP A 89 0.60 1.89 8.98
N SER A 90 1.45 1.86 7.95
CA SER A 90 1.07 1.54 6.58
C SER A 90 0.58 0.10 6.44
N ILE A 91 1.25 -0.86 7.10
CA ILE A 91 0.84 -2.27 7.13
C ILE A 91 -0.47 -2.45 7.90
N GLN A 92 -0.60 -1.78 9.04
CA GLN A 92 -1.83 -1.80 9.83
C GLN A 92 -3.00 -1.18 9.04
N ALA A 93 -2.78 -0.08 8.32
CA ALA A 93 -3.78 0.60 7.53
C ALA A 93 -4.21 -0.17 6.27
N SER A 94 -3.34 -1.03 5.72
CA SER A 94 -3.59 -1.82 4.51
C SER A 94 -4.74 -2.80 4.68
N ARG A 95 -5.76 -2.75 3.81
CA ARG A 95 -6.88 -3.72 3.81
C ARG A 95 -6.53 -5.02 3.11
N PHE A 96 -5.58 -4.98 2.19
CA PHE A 96 -5.21 -6.10 1.34
C PHE A 96 -4.39 -7.19 2.02
N ILE A 97 -3.71 -6.87 3.13
CA ILE A 97 -2.90 -7.83 3.89
C ILE A 97 -3.76 -8.44 5.00
N THR A 98 -3.73 -9.76 5.15
CA THR A 98 -4.50 -10.43 6.22
C THR A 98 -4.04 -10.02 7.61
N LYS A 99 -4.87 -10.21 8.64
CA LYS A 99 -4.50 -9.93 10.04
C LYS A 99 -3.27 -10.73 10.48
N LYS A 100 -3.21 -12.01 10.09
CA LYS A 100 -2.09 -12.90 10.40
C LYS A 100 -0.80 -12.38 9.76
N LYS A 101 -0.80 -12.11 8.45
CA LYS A 101 0.37 -11.59 7.74
C LYS A 101 0.81 -10.22 8.20
N SER A 102 -0.13 -9.35 8.57
CA SER A 102 0.18 -8.04 9.15
C SER A 102 0.99 -8.22 10.43
N LYS A 103 0.55 -9.10 11.34
CA LYS A 103 1.25 -9.41 12.59
C LYS A 103 2.64 -10.00 12.34
N GLU A 104 2.75 -10.94 11.40
CA GLU A 104 4.04 -11.54 11.03
C GLU A 104 5.02 -10.51 10.45
N LEU A 105 4.54 -9.57 9.63
CA LEU A 105 5.37 -8.53 9.03
C LEU A 105 5.79 -7.46 10.04
N ILE A 106 4.89 -7.03 10.91
CA ILE A 106 5.19 -6.10 12.01
C ILE A 106 6.26 -6.71 12.92
N GLY A 107 6.15 -7.98 13.29
CA GLY A 107 7.17 -8.67 14.09
C GLY A 107 8.54 -8.75 13.42
N LYS A 108 8.62 -8.74 12.07
CA LYS A 108 9.90 -8.63 11.34
C LYS A 108 10.46 -7.22 11.38
N ILE A 109 9.61 -6.19 11.29
CA ILE A 109 10.01 -4.78 11.35
C ILE A 109 10.51 -4.42 12.76
N GLU A 110 9.89 -4.99 13.80
CA GLU A 110 10.34 -4.85 15.19
C GLU A 110 11.78 -5.34 15.41
N GLN A 111 12.25 -6.31 14.62
CA GLN A 111 13.63 -6.80 14.69
C GLN A 111 14.66 -5.84 14.07
N LEU A 112 14.23 -4.80 13.37
CA LEU A 112 15.11 -3.79 12.76
C LEU A 112 15.49 -2.65 13.74
N THR A 113 15.05 -2.74 14.99
CA THR A 113 15.34 -1.74 16.03
C THR A 113 15.73 -2.39 17.36
N SER A 114 16.06 -1.58 18.36
CA SER A 114 16.35 -2.06 19.72
C SER A 114 15.08 -2.61 20.38
N GLY A 115 15.23 -3.53 21.34
CA GLY A 115 14.10 -4.02 22.13
C GLY A 115 13.31 -2.91 22.84
N TYR A 116 13.96 -1.79 23.19
CA TYR A 116 13.32 -0.61 23.79
C TYR A 116 12.40 0.13 22.81
N ASN A 117 12.80 0.23 21.55
CA ASN A 117 12.02 0.88 20.50
C ASN A 117 10.99 -0.07 19.87
N ALA A 118 11.28 -1.38 19.80
CA ALA A 118 10.36 -2.38 19.26
C ALA A 118 9.00 -2.35 19.99
N GLY A 119 9.02 -2.29 21.34
CA GLY A 119 7.78 -2.17 22.12
C GLY A 119 6.98 -0.87 21.89
N GLN A 120 7.60 0.15 21.27
CA GLN A 120 6.91 1.38 20.87
C GLN A 120 6.29 1.29 19.48
N LEU A 121 6.67 0.29 18.67
CA LEU A 121 6.10 0.03 17.34
C LEU A 121 4.74 -0.66 17.43
N ASP A 122 4.50 -1.47 18.48
CA ASP A 122 3.19 -2.08 18.77
C ASP A 122 2.16 -1.08 19.34
N ARG A 123 2.41 0.23 19.22
CA ARG A 123 1.39 1.23 19.56
C ARG A 123 0.21 1.03 18.62
N GLN A 124 -0.90 0.56 19.17
CA GLN A 124 -2.18 0.53 18.51
C GLN A 124 -2.60 1.97 18.21
N ILE A 125 -2.31 2.45 17.00
CA ILE A 125 -3.25 3.40 16.42
C ILE A 125 -4.58 2.66 16.40
N TYR A 126 -5.60 3.24 17.04
CA TYR A 126 -6.97 2.73 17.01
C TYR A 126 -7.50 2.83 15.57
N PHE A 127 -7.03 1.94 14.70
CA PHE A 127 -7.69 1.68 13.44
C PHE A 127 -8.92 0.86 13.79
N ALA A 128 -10.06 1.55 13.95
CA ALA A 128 -11.37 0.95 14.09
C ALA A 128 -11.47 -0.28 13.17
N ASP A 129 -11.71 -1.46 13.76
CA ASP A 129 -11.71 -2.80 13.13
C ASP A 129 -11.88 -2.73 11.61
N ARG A 130 -10.76 -2.60 10.89
CA ARG A 130 -10.80 -2.48 9.45
C ARG A 130 -10.96 -3.87 8.86
N ILE A 131 -11.85 -3.98 7.89
CA ILE A 131 -12.03 -5.19 7.08
C ILE A 131 -10.67 -5.50 6.40
N LYS A 132 -10.03 -6.62 6.80
CA LYS A 132 -8.81 -7.15 6.19
C LYS A 132 -9.17 -8.22 5.17
N ALA A 133 -8.31 -8.42 4.18
CA ALA A 133 -8.42 -9.54 3.26
C ALA A 133 -8.30 -10.88 3.99
N GLU A 134 -8.91 -11.91 3.45
CA GLU A 134 -8.80 -13.29 3.97
C GLU A 134 -7.84 -14.17 3.17
N ASN A 135 -7.30 -13.66 2.06
CA ASN A 135 -6.46 -14.44 1.17
C ASN A 135 -5.03 -14.53 1.72
N GLU A 136 -4.66 -15.68 2.28
CA GLU A 136 -3.30 -15.93 2.81
C GLU A 136 -2.25 -16.18 1.71
N MET A 137 -2.64 -16.28 0.44
CA MET A 137 -1.70 -16.41 -0.68
C MET A 137 -1.34 -15.06 -1.30
N ILE A 138 -1.75 -13.95 -0.67
CA ILE A 138 -1.76 -12.67 -1.35
C ILE A 138 -0.39 -12.16 -1.83
N PHE A 139 0.66 -12.33 -1.02
CA PHE A 139 2.02 -11.98 -1.43
C PHE A 139 2.54 -12.88 -2.56
N ILE A 140 2.16 -14.16 -2.54
CA ILE A 140 2.52 -15.13 -3.58
C ILE A 140 1.79 -14.78 -4.88
N ASN A 141 0.51 -14.40 -4.82
CA ASN A 141 -0.26 -13.99 -5.99
C ASN A 141 0.37 -12.75 -6.67
N VAL A 142 0.74 -11.73 -5.90
CA VAL A 142 1.40 -10.53 -6.42
C VAL A 142 2.73 -10.88 -7.10
N ASP A 143 3.55 -11.69 -6.44
CA ASP A 143 4.84 -12.16 -6.99
C ASP A 143 4.67 -13.01 -8.25
N THR A 144 3.67 -13.90 -8.26
CA THR A 144 3.36 -14.77 -9.40
C THR A 144 2.91 -13.94 -10.60
N ILE A 145 2.09 -12.91 -10.39
CA ILE A 145 1.66 -12.00 -11.46
C ILE A 145 2.86 -11.22 -12.00
N HIS A 146 3.73 -10.67 -11.14
CA HIS A 146 4.96 -9.99 -11.59
C HIS A 146 5.87 -10.91 -12.40
N THR A 147 6.00 -12.16 -11.97
CA THR A 147 6.76 -13.20 -12.67
C THR A 147 6.14 -13.51 -14.03
N ALA A 148 4.81 -13.61 -14.13
CA ALA A 148 4.12 -13.83 -15.38
C ALA A 148 4.29 -12.67 -16.37
N ILE A 149 4.15 -11.42 -15.90
CA ILE A 149 4.38 -10.21 -16.71
C ILE A 149 5.81 -10.21 -17.27
N SER A 150 6.81 -10.45 -16.40
CA SER A 150 8.22 -10.40 -16.77
C SER A 150 8.63 -11.48 -17.76
N ASN A 151 7.99 -12.66 -17.69
CA ASN A 151 8.25 -13.79 -18.57
C ASN A 151 7.33 -13.86 -19.80
N ASP A 152 6.52 -12.82 -20.01
CA ASP A 152 5.52 -12.73 -21.08
C ASP A 152 4.53 -13.91 -21.12
N ARG A 153 4.07 -14.35 -19.94
CA ARG A 153 3.15 -15.50 -19.79
C ARG A 153 1.74 -15.11 -19.33
N LYS A 154 0.75 -15.86 -19.79
CA LYS A 154 -0.63 -15.81 -19.27
C LYS A 154 -0.67 -16.34 -17.83
N ILE A 155 -1.72 -15.99 -17.10
CA ILE A 155 -2.03 -16.57 -15.78
C ILE A 155 -3.40 -17.23 -15.81
N SER A 156 -3.58 -18.24 -14.97
CA SER A 156 -4.88 -18.83 -14.68
C SER A 156 -5.24 -18.63 -13.22
N TYR A 157 -6.52 -18.37 -12.93
CA TYR A 157 -7.00 -18.26 -11.54
C TYR A 157 -8.49 -18.54 -11.44
N LYS A 158 -8.96 -18.75 -10.21
CA LYS A 158 -10.38 -18.72 -9.84
C LYS A 158 -10.72 -17.41 -9.16
N TYR A 159 -11.89 -16.88 -9.45
CA TYR A 159 -12.36 -15.61 -8.90
C TYR A 159 -13.60 -15.83 -8.04
N PHE A 160 -13.63 -15.23 -6.84
CA PHE A 160 -14.75 -15.39 -5.91
C PHE A 160 -15.39 -14.05 -5.53
N ASP A 161 -16.64 -14.14 -5.12
CA ASP A 161 -17.37 -13.10 -4.39
C ASP A 161 -17.89 -13.65 -3.05
N TRP A 162 -18.43 -12.76 -2.23
CA TRP A 162 -19.08 -13.10 -0.97
C TRP A 162 -20.59 -13.18 -1.18
N ASN A 163 -21.22 -14.23 -0.66
CA ASN A 163 -22.68 -14.29 -0.54
C ASN A 163 -23.17 -13.62 0.76
N ALA A 164 -24.49 -13.57 0.95
CA ALA A 164 -25.12 -12.99 2.15
C ALA A 164 -24.73 -13.73 3.45
N ASP A 165 -24.38 -15.00 3.36
CA ASP A 165 -23.94 -15.85 4.46
C ASP A 165 -22.44 -15.70 4.78
N LYS A 166 -21.74 -14.77 4.10
CA LYS A 166 -20.29 -14.51 4.23
C LYS A 166 -19.42 -15.71 3.83
N GLU A 167 -19.89 -16.50 2.88
CA GLU A 167 -19.15 -17.60 2.29
C GLU A 167 -18.60 -17.20 0.92
N LYS A 168 -17.45 -17.79 0.56
CA LYS A 168 -16.83 -17.58 -0.76
C LYS A 168 -17.59 -18.38 -1.80
N VAL A 169 -18.12 -17.68 -2.80
CA VAL A 169 -18.79 -18.28 -3.96
C VAL A 169 -17.99 -17.93 -5.21
N TYR A 170 -17.55 -18.96 -5.93
CA TYR A 170 -16.84 -18.75 -7.20
C TYR A 170 -17.79 -18.17 -8.25
N ARG A 171 -17.29 -17.21 -9.03
CA ARG A 171 -18.03 -16.65 -10.16
C ARG A 171 -18.22 -17.67 -11.27
N HIS A 172 -19.27 -17.44 -12.07
CA HIS A 172 -19.60 -18.19 -13.30
C HIS A 172 -19.38 -19.69 -13.15
N GLU A 173 -20.05 -20.30 -12.17
CA GLU A 173 -20.03 -21.77 -11.98
C GLU A 173 -18.63 -22.35 -11.79
N ASN A 174 -17.77 -21.67 -11.02
CA ASN A 174 -16.40 -22.13 -10.72
C ASN A 174 -15.48 -22.15 -11.95
N LYS A 175 -15.74 -21.25 -12.92
CA LYS A 175 -14.88 -21.02 -14.10
C LYS A 175 -13.44 -20.70 -13.67
N THR A 176 -12.49 -21.34 -14.33
CA THR A 176 -11.09 -20.91 -14.34
C THR A 176 -10.92 -19.81 -15.38
N TYR A 177 -10.45 -18.65 -14.95
CA TYR A 177 -10.11 -17.54 -15.82
C TYR A 177 -8.71 -17.72 -16.35
N ILE A 178 -8.48 -17.35 -17.60
CA ILE A 178 -7.16 -17.24 -18.21
C ILE A 178 -7.04 -15.84 -18.78
N VAL A 179 -6.05 -15.08 -18.32
CA VAL A 179 -5.87 -13.68 -18.77
C VAL A 179 -4.39 -13.41 -19.04
N SER A 180 -4.14 -12.42 -19.89
CA SER A 180 -2.80 -11.91 -20.14
C SER A 180 -2.52 -10.75 -19.17
N PRO A 181 -1.69 -10.92 -18.13
CA PRO A 181 -1.44 -9.85 -17.17
C PRO A 181 -0.53 -8.78 -17.78
N TRP A 182 -0.86 -7.50 -17.64
CA TRP A 182 -0.08 -6.41 -18.22
C TRP A 182 0.47 -5.42 -17.19
N ALA A 183 -0.30 -5.15 -16.14
CA ALA A 183 0.15 -4.28 -15.06
C ALA A 183 -0.45 -4.66 -13.72
N LEU A 184 0.25 -4.32 -12.65
CA LEU A 184 -0.27 -4.32 -11.28
C LEU A 184 -0.32 -2.89 -10.79
N ILE A 185 -1.46 -2.49 -10.27
CA ILE A 185 -1.68 -1.15 -9.71
C ILE A 185 -2.18 -1.27 -8.27
N TRP A 186 -1.80 -0.30 -7.44
CA TRP A 186 -2.33 -0.15 -6.10
C TRP A 186 -3.31 1.01 -6.08
N ASP A 187 -4.60 0.72 -5.90
CA ASP A 187 -5.64 1.74 -5.76
C ASP A 187 -6.58 1.42 -4.61
N SER A 188 -7.08 2.45 -3.94
CA SER A 188 -8.10 2.32 -2.88
C SER A 188 -7.76 1.23 -1.84
N GLN A 189 -6.48 1.08 -1.49
CA GLN A 189 -5.91 0.10 -0.55
C GLN A 189 -5.91 -1.36 -1.00
N ASN A 190 -6.03 -1.65 -2.31
CA ASN A 190 -5.96 -3.01 -2.87
C ASN A 190 -5.07 -3.06 -4.12
N TYR A 191 -4.47 -4.22 -4.39
CA TYR A 191 -3.87 -4.48 -5.69
C TYR A 191 -4.93 -4.89 -6.71
N TYR A 192 -4.81 -4.32 -7.89
CA TYR A 192 -5.57 -4.69 -9.08
C TYR A 192 -4.60 -5.15 -10.16
N LEU A 193 -4.91 -6.29 -10.77
CA LEU A 193 -4.33 -6.71 -12.03
C LEU A 193 -5.06 -6.00 -13.15
N ILE A 194 -4.36 -5.26 -14.01
CA ILE A 194 -4.84 -4.91 -15.34
C ILE A 194 -4.34 -5.97 -16.32
N GLY A 195 -5.24 -6.59 -17.06
CA GLY A 195 -4.92 -7.60 -18.05
C GLY A 195 -5.86 -7.58 -19.24
N TYR A 196 -5.46 -8.29 -20.29
CA TYR A 196 -6.32 -8.53 -21.46
C TYR A 196 -7.03 -9.87 -21.27
N ASP A 197 -8.36 -9.84 -21.33
CA ASP A 197 -9.22 -11.02 -21.29
C ASP A 197 -9.59 -11.41 -22.74
N GLU A 198 -9.02 -12.54 -23.20
CA GLU A 198 -9.17 -13.01 -24.58
C GLU A 198 -10.57 -13.53 -24.88
N ASP A 199 -11.31 -14.02 -23.86
CA ASP A 199 -12.66 -14.56 -24.07
C ASP A 199 -13.67 -13.47 -24.46
N ILE A 200 -13.41 -12.22 -24.06
CA ILE A 200 -14.26 -11.06 -24.31
C ILE A 200 -13.55 -9.94 -25.09
N GLU A 201 -12.29 -10.16 -25.49
CA GLU A 201 -11.44 -9.26 -26.28
C GLU A 201 -11.27 -7.84 -25.69
N GLU A 202 -11.22 -7.72 -24.35
CA GLU A 202 -11.20 -6.43 -23.65
C GLU A 202 -10.09 -6.32 -22.59
N ILE A 203 -9.67 -5.08 -22.31
CA ILE A 203 -8.87 -4.77 -21.12
C ILE A 203 -9.79 -4.83 -19.90
N ARG A 204 -9.40 -5.63 -18.90
CA ARG A 204 -10.12 -5.76 -17.64
C ARG A 204 -9.18 -5.55 -16.46
N HIS A 205 -9.78 -5.19 -15.34
CA HIS A 205 -9.09 -5.13 -14.06
C HIS A 205 -9.72 -6.06 -13.03
N TYR A 206 -8.87 -6.71 -12.24
CA TYR A 206 -9.29 -7.72 -11.27
C TYR A 206 -8.61 -7.48 -9.94
N ARG A 207 -9.38 -7.56 -8.86
CA ARG A 207 -8.83 -7.48 -7.51
C ARG A 207 -8.03 -8.73 -7.19
N VAL A 208 -6.74 -8.55 -6.88
CA VAL A 208 -5.83 -9.68 -6.63
C VAL A 208 -6.20 -10.44 -5.35
N ASP A 209 -6.83 -9.78 -4.37
CA ASP A 209 -7.31 -10.44 -3.15
C ASP A 209 -8.47 -11.41 -3.40
N LYS A 210 -9.19 -11.23 -4.52
CA LYS A 210 -10.27 -12.12 -4.97
C LYS A 210 -9.81 -13.28 -5.86
N MET A 211 -8.50 -13.37 -6.15
CA MET A 211 -7.91 -14.46 -6.94
C MET A 211 -7.45 -15.62 -6.06
N LEU A 212 -7.96 -16.81 -6.34
CA LEU A 212 -7.56 -18.07 -5.70
C LEU A 212 -6.98 -19.01 -6.76
N GLN A 213 -6.13 -19.95 -6.34
CA GLN A 213 -5.52 -20.93 -7.24
C GLN A 213 -4.87 -20.25 -8.46
N LEU A 214 -4.08 -19.20 -8.19
CA LEU A 214 -3.41 -18.42 -9.23
C LEU A 214 -2.10 -19.13 -9.62
N ASP A 215 -1.96 -19.42 -10.90
CA ASP A 215 -0.81 -20.10 -11.49
C ASP A 215 -0.41 -19.46 -12.82
N ILE A 216 0.87 -19.62 -13.22
CA ILE A 216 1.37 -19.20 -14.53
C ILE A 216 1.08 -20.30 -15.55
N VAL A 217 0.58 -19.90 -16.72
CA VAL A 217 0.31 -20.79 -17.84
C VAL A 217 1.47 -20.72 -18.84
N ASP A 218 1.86 -21.85 -19.42
CA ASP A 218 2.89 -21.91 -20.47
C ASP A 218 2.36 -21.45 -21.84
N GLU A 219 1.65 -20.32 -21.84
CA GLU A 219 1.13 -19.63 -23.02
C GLU A 219 1.63 -18.19 -23.02
N ALA A 220 2.02 -17.68 -24.18
CA ALA A 220 2.44 -16.30 -24.31
C ALA A 220 1.26 -15.35 -24.09
N ARG A 221 1.53 -14.17 -23.50
CA ARG A 221 0.50 -13.13 -23.37
C ARG A 221 0.03 -12.66 -24.74
N VAL A 222 -1.22 -12.20 -24.78
CA VAL A 222 -1.84 -11.50 -25.89
C VAL A 222 -2.29 -10.10 -25.42
N GLY A 223 -2.76 -9.27 -26.33
CA GLY A 223 -3.16 -7.89 -26.02
C GLY A 223 -2.07 -6.84 -26.31
N GLN A 224 -0.99 -7.21 -27.01
CA GLN A 224 0.14 -6.30 -27.28
C GLN A 224 -0.31 -5.01 -27.99
N LYS A 225 -1.33 -5.08 -28.85
CA LYS A 225 -1.81 -3.91 -29.61
C LYS A 225 -2.57 -2.95 -28.71
N GLU A 226 -3.41 -3.49 -27.85
CA GLU A 226 -4.23 -2.78 -26.89
C GLU A 226 -3.37 -2.12 -25.82
N PHE A 227 -2.24 -2.75 -25.47
CA PHE A 227 -1.27 -2.24 -24.51
C PHE A 227 -0.10 -1.45 -25.13
N ALA A 228 -0.03 -1.29 -26.46
CA ALA A 228 1.07 -0.59 -27.12
C ALA A 228 1.18 0.88 -26.70
N ASP A 229 0.02 1.55 -26.61
CA ASP A 229 -0.09 2.96 -26.20
C ASP A 229 -0.74 3.11 -24.80
N PHE A 230 -0.87 2.02 -24.05
CA PHE A 230 -1.59 2.02 -22.78
C PHE A 230 -0.71 2.55 -21.64
N ASN A 231 -1.01 3.78 -21.20
CA ASN A 231 -0.40 4.34 -20.01
C ASN A 231 -1.19 3.93 -18.75
N VAL A 232 -0.62 2.99 -17.99
CA VAL A 232 -1.19 2.46 -16.75
C VAL A 232 -1.52 3.56 -15.73
N ALA A 233 -0.66 4.58 -15.62
CA ALA A 233 -0.86 5.67 -14.67
C ALA A 233 -2.07 6.53 -15.07
N GLU A 234 -2.13 6.95 -16.34
CA GLU A 234 -3.26 7.73 -16.86
C GLU A 234 -4.58 6.95 -16.79
N TYR A 235 -4.56 5.65 -17.09
CA TYR A 235 -5.74 4.79 -16.98
C TYR A 235 -6.24 4.69 -15.54
N SER A 236 -5.33 4.51 -14.57
CA SER A 236 -5.67 4.44 -13.15
C SER A 236 -6.26 5.76 -12.63
N ASP A 237 -5.71 6.91 -13.05
CA ASP A 237 -6.15 8.24 -12.58
C ASP A 237 -7.58 8.59 -13.05
N LYS A 238 -8.00 8.06 -14.21
CA LYS A 238 -9.36 8.27 -14.74
C LYS A 238 -10.42 7.44 -14.01
N LEU A 239 -10.03 6.38 -13.31
CA LEU A 239 -10.96 5.44 -12.67
C LEU A 239 -11.43 5.93 -11.28
N PHE A 240 -12.72 5.76 -11.03
CA PHE A 240 -13.30 5.94 -9.71
C PHE A 240 -13.56 4.57 -9.08
N GLY A 241 -12.62 4.14 -8.24
CA GLY A 241 -12.70 2.89 -7.48
C GLY A 241 -12.53 1.62 -8.31
N MET A 242 -11.84 1.70 -9.46
CA MET A 242 -11.69 0.60 -10.43
C MET A 242 -13.06 0.04 -10.85
N PHE A 243 -13.90 0.91 -11.40
CA PHE A 243 -15.18 0.54 -12.01
C PHE A 243 -15.12 0.88 -13.50
N ASP A 244 -15.54 -0.08 -14.33
CA ASP A 244 -15.65 0.11 -15.78
C ASP A 244 -16.67 1.20 -16.14
N GLY A 245 -16.49 1.82 -17.32
CA GLY A 245 -17.37 2.83 -17.88
C GLY A 245 -16.80 3.45 -19.15
N ASP A 246 -17.51 4.42 -19.72
CA ASP A 246 -17.05 5.15 -20.91
C ASP A 246 -16.05 6.25 -20.50
N GLU A 247 -14.89 6.30 -21.13
CA GLU A 247 -13.99 7.46 -21.02
C GLU A 247 -14.61 8.68 -21.71
N GLU A 248 -14.78 9.77 -20.97
CA GLU A 248 -15.35 11.01 -21.48
C GLU A 248 -14.65 12.22 -20.83
N THR A 249 -14.47 13.30 -21.58
CA THR A 249 -14.05 14.60 -21.02
C THR A 249 -15.25 15.31 -20.41
N VAL A 250 -15.33 15.30 -19.08
CA VAL A 250 -16.44 15.90 -18.33
C VAL A 250 -16.11 17.33 -17.93
N THR A 251 -17.06 18.24 -18.10
CA THR A 251 -16.98 19.61 -17.58
C THR A 251 -17.70 19.68 -16.24
N ILE A 252 -17.00 20.17 -15.22
CA ILE A 252 -17.49 20.32 -13.86
C ILE A 252 -17.50 21.81 -13.51
N GLU A 253 -18.66 22.29 -13.09
CA GLU A 253 -18.82 23.58 -12.44
C GLU A 253 -18.81 23.41 -10.93
N ALA A 254 -18.05 24.23 -10.22
CA ALA A 254 -17.94 24.16 -8.77
C ALA A 254 -17.85 25.56 -8.14
N ASP A 255 -18.35 25.70 -6.92
CA ASP A 255 -18.04 26.84 -6.06
C ASP A 255 -16.52 26.92 -5.80
N GLU A 256 -15.94 28.12 -5.78
CA GLU A 256 -14.50 28.32 -5.59
C GLU A 256 -13.99 27.69 -4.28
N SER A 257 -14.82 27.54 -3.24
CA SER A 257 -14.47 26.84 -1.99
C SER A 257 -14.23 25.35 -2.16
N LYS A 258 -14.65 24.74 -3.27
CA LYS A 258 -14.48 23.31 -3.57
C LYS A 258 -13.24 23.02 -4.42
N ILE A 259 -12.50 24.05 -4.85
CA ILE A 259 -11.38 23.88 -5.77
C ILE A 259 -10.26 22.98 -5.22
N SER A 260 -9.98 23.05 -3.90
CA SER A 260 -8.98 22.19 -3.27
C SER A 260 -9.32 20.72 -3.44
N ILE A 261 -10.61 20.35 -3.31
CA ILE A 261 -11.05 18.96 -3.45
C ILE A 261 -10.89 18.47 -4.90
N LEU A 262 -11.06 19.37 -5.88
CA LEU A 262 -10.81 19.05 -7.28
C LEU A 262 -9.31 18.83 -7.53
N PHE A 263 -8.44 19.64 -6.94
CA PHE A 263 -6.99 19.44 -7.05
C PHE A 263 -6.51 18.19 -6.32
N ASP A 264 -7.06 17.89 -5.14
CA ASP A 264 -6.72 16.67 -4.39
C ASP A 264 -7.12 15.42 -5.19
N ARG A 265 -8.18 15.50 -6.01
CA ARG A 265 -8.67 14.37 -6.81
C ARG A 265 -7.99 14.24 -8.17
N PHE A 266 -7.82 15.34 -8.90
CA PHE A 266 -7.38 15.32 -10.31
C PHE A 266 -5.97 15.91 -10.51
N GLY A 267 -5.30 16.32 -9.42
CA GLY A 267 -4.02 16.98 -9.45
C GLY A 267 -4.11 18.47 -9.81
N MET A 268 -2.95 19.14 -9.78
CA MET A 268 -2.82 20.58 -9.99
C MET A 268 -2.86 21.01 -11.47
N ASN A 269 -2.75 20.06 -12.40
CA ASN A 269 -2.61 20.34 -13.84
C ASN A 269 -3.95 20.46 -14.59
N ILE A 270 -5.08 20.46 -13.89
CA ILE A 270 -6.39 20.63 -14.52
C ILE A 270 -6.64 22.09 -14.95
N PRO A 271 -7.30 22.32 -16.09
CA PRO A 271 -7.62 23.66 -16.54
C PRO A 271 -8.71 24.28 -15.66
N ILE A 272 -8.44 25.44 -15.06
CA ILE A 272 -9.43 26.19 -14.27
C ILE A 272 -9.82 27.48 -14.98
N LYS A 273 -11.13 27.68 -15.13
CA LYS A 273 -11.70 28.91 -15.67
C LYS A 273 -12.70 29.51 -14.68
N LYS A 274 -12.49 30.75 -14.27
CA LYS A 274 -13.46 31.49 -13.44
C LYS A 274 -14.69 31.86 -14.27
N LEU A 275 -15.88 31.57 -13.75
CA LEU A 275 -17.14 31.91 -14.38
C LEU A 275 -17.64 33.28 -13.90
N LYS A 276 -18.21 34.07 -14.82
CA LYS A 276 -18.82 35.36 -14.48
C LYS A 276 -20.17 35.20 -13.76
N LYS A 277 -20.87 34.10 -14.03
CA LYS A 277 -22.16 33.76 -13.44
C LYS A 277 -22.23 32.25 -13.26
N SER A 278 -22.63 31.82 -12.08
CA SER A 278 -22.87 30.42 -11.73
C SER A 278 -24.21 29.92 -12.30
N SER A 279 -24.25 28.67 -12.76
CA SER A 279 -25.50 27.93 -13.02
C SER A 279 -26.02 27.22 -11.76
N ILE A 280 -25.21 27.13 -10.70
CA ILE A 280 -25.56 26.52 -9.43
C ILE A 280 -26.24 27.56 -8.52
N PRO A 281 -27.48 27.30 -8.03
CA PRO A 281 -28.18 28.21 -7.13
C PRO A 281 -27.40 28.48 -5.83
N GLY A 282 -27.31 29.74 -5.43
CA GLY A 282 -26.63 30.14 -4.18
C GLY A 282 -25.10 30.16 -4.23
N VAL A 283 -24.50 29.97 -5.40
CA VAL A 283 -23.05 30.08 -5.62
C VAL A 283 -22.73 31.42 -6.28
N GLU A 284 -21.96 32.27 -5.59
CA GLU A 284 -21.55 33.59 -6.10
C GLU A 284 -20.27 33.51 -6.94
N LYS A 285 -19.30 32.70 -6.52
CA LYS A 285 -18.00 32.53 -7.18
C LYS A 285 -17.90 31.10 -7.69
N ALA A 286 -18.04 30.93 -8.99
CA ALA A 286 -17.95 29.63 -9.64
C ALA A 286 -16.69 29.51 -10.49
N VAL A 287 -16.17 28.29 -10.55
CA VAL A 287 -15.11 27.86 -11.45
C VAL A 287 -15.61 26.70 -12.30
N GLU A 288 -15.06 26.61 -13.50
CA GLU A 288 -15.28 25.52 -14.44
C GLU A 288 -13.95 24.81 -14.67
N THR A 289 -13.99 23.48 -14.69
CA THR A 289 -12.86 22.63 -15.07
C THR A 289 -13.29 21.55 -16.04
N LYS A 290 -12.33 21.07 -16.84
CA LYS A 290 -12.49 19.89 -17.71
C LYS A 290 -11.55 18.80 -17.24
N VAL A 291 -12.10 17.61 -17.04
CA VAL A 291 -11.36 16.44 -16.55
C VAL A 291 -11.73 15.23 -17.39
N ASP A 292 -10.74 14.41 -17.71
CA ASP A 292 -10.95 13.14 -18.38
C ASP A 292 -11.21 12.08 -17.32
N VAL A 293 -12.36 11.41 -17.40
CA VAL A 293 -12.78 10.41 -16.41
C VAL A 293 -13.49 9.23 -17.07
N VAL A 294 -13.50 8.09 -16.39
CA VAL A 294 -14.39 6.98 -16.69
C VAL A 294 -15.74 7.25 -16.03
N VAL A 295 -16.79 7.45 -16.84
CA VAL A 295 -18.13 7.83 -16.35
C VAL A 295 -18.87 6.61 -15.78
N SER A 296 -18.61 6.33 -14.51
CA SER A 296 -19.28 5.30 -13.71
C SER A 296 -20.24 5.89 -12.65
N ASP A 297 -21.08 5.05 -12.07
CA ASP A 297 -21.96 5.44 -10.95
C ASP A 297 -21.17 5.91 -9.72
N GLN A 298 -19.93 5.43 -9.55
CA GLN A 298 -19.00 5.92 -8.53
C GLN A 298 -18.56 7.36 -8.80
N PHE A 299 -18.18 7.68 -10.03
CA PHE A 299 -17.83 9.05 -10.41
C PHE A 299 -19.02 10.00 -10.15
N ILE A 300 -20.22 9.62 -10.61
CA ILE A 300 -21.43 10.40 -10.39
C ILE A 300 -21.70 10.58 -8.89
N THR A 301 -21.64 9.50 -8.11
CA THR A 301 -21.86 9.55 -6.66
C THR A 301 -20.81 10.40 -5.94
N TRP A 302 -19.54 10.36 -6.37
CA TRP A 302 -18.49 11.20 -5.82
C TRP A 302 -18.79 12.69 -6.03
N VAL A 303 -19.20 13.09 -7.24
CA VAL A 303 -19.59 14.48 -7.51
C VAL A 303 -20.77 14.88 -6.64
N LEU A 304 -21.80 14.04 -6.55
CA LEU A 304 -22.98 14.30 -5.73
C LEU A 304 -22.66 14.40 -4.23
N ALA A 305 -21.67 13.64 -3.74
CA ALA A 305 -21.24 13.68 -2.34
C ALA A 305 -20.59 15.02 -1.96
N LEU A 306 -20.14 15.83 -2.93
CA LEU A 306 -19.65 17.19 -2.68
C LEU A 306 -20.78 18.19 -2.37
N GLY A 307 -22.03 17.73 -2.43
CA GLY A 307 -23.25 18.47 -2.14
C GLY A 307 -23.67 19.40 -3.28
N ASN A 308 -24.58 20.32 -2.98
CA ASN A 308 -25.21 21.19 -3.97
C ASN A 308 -24.32 22.38 -4.44
N LYS A 309 -23.00 22.22 -4.35
CA LYS A 309 -22.00 23.24 -4.75
C LYS A 309 -21.11 22.80 -5.91
N VAL A 310 -21.34 21.60 -6.43
CA VAL A 310 -20.61 21.03 -7.56
C VAL A 310 -21.62 20.39 -8.51
N LYS A 311 -21.42 20.55 -9.81
CA LYS A 311 -22.34 20.09 -10.84
C LYS A 311 -21.58 19.67 -12.10
N ILE A 312 -21.96 18.54 -12.70
CA ILE A 312 -21.53 18.20 -14.06
C ILE A 312 -22.38 19.01 -15.06
N THR A 313 -21.73 19.71 -15.97
CA THR A 313 -22.39 20.59 -16.95
C THR A 313 -22.26 20.12 -18.39
N ALA A 314 -21.28 19.26 -18.72
CA ALA A 314 -21.11 18.66 -20.05
C ALA A 314 -20.27 17.37 -19.98
N PRO A 315 -20.35 16.48 -20.99
CA PRO A 315 -21.27 16.55 -22.14
C PRO A 315 -22.71 16.20 -21.74
N GLU A 316 -23.68 16.54 -22.60
CA GLU A 316 -25.12 16.37 -22.30
C GLU A 316 -25.48 14.90 -22.01
N LYS A 317 -24.87 13.95 -22.72
CA LYS A 317 -24.99 12.50 -22.45
C LYS A 317 -24.71 12.16 -20.98
N VAL A 318 -23.67 12.76 -20.38
CA VAL A 318 -23.30 12.50 -18.98
C VAL A 318 -24.28 13.20 -18.03
N VAL A 319 -24.71 14.42 -18.36
CA VAL A 319 -25.73 15.13 -17.58
C VAL A 319 -27.04 14.34 -17.52
N ASP A 320 -27.47 13.77 -18.64
CA ASP A 320 -28.68 12.94 -18.71
C ASP A 320 -28.53 11.64 -17.93
N LYS A 321 -27.33 11.03 -17.95
CA LYS A 321 -27.00 9.87 -17.09
C LYS A 321 -27.16 10.22 -15.61
N VAL A 322 -26.70 11.40 -15.18
CA VAL A 322 -26.87 11.89 -13.79
C VAL A 322 -28.34 12.09 -13.45
N LYS A 323 -29.15 12.69 -14.35
CA LYS A 323 -30.59 12.90 -14.11
C LYS A 323 -31.31 11.57 -13.91
N LYS A 324 -31.12 10.62 -14.83
CA LYS A 324 -31.71 9.28 -14.75
C LYS A 324 -31.31 8.57 -13.46
N PHE A 325 -30.04 8.64 -13.09
CA PHE A 325 -29.53 8.08 -11.84
C PHE A 325 -30.18 8.67 -10.58
N LEU A 326 -30.52 9.97 -10.59
CA LEU A 326 -31.23 10.63 -9.50
C LEU A 326 -32.73 10.29 -9.47
N GLU A 327 -33.37 10.15 -10.64
CA GLU A 327 -34.77 9.73 -10.77
C GLU A 327 -34.97 8.32 -10.21
N GLU A 328 -34.15 7.35 -10.66
CA GLU A 328 -34.18 5.96 -10.17
C GLU A 328 -33.98 5.89 -8.64
N ARG A 329 -33.09 6.72 -8.08
CA ARG A 329 -32.89 6.78 -6.62
C ARG A 329 -34.06 7.43 -5.89
N THR A 330 -34.68 8.44 -6.48
CA THR A 330 -35.85 9.07 -5.89
C THR A 330 -37.03 8.11 -5.85
N GLU A 331 -37.20 7.24 -6.85
CA GLU A 331 -38.19 6.17 -6.80
C GLU A 331 -37.91 5.16 -5.67
N LEU A 332 -36.64 4.82 -5.43
CA LEU A 332 -36.25 3.89 -4.36
C LEU A 332 -36.48 4.41 -2.94
N TYR A 333 -36.35 5.72 -2.71
CA TYR A 333 -36.47 6.34 -1.38
C TYR A 333 -37.73 7.21 -1.22
N GLY A 334 -38.49 7.42 -2.29
CA GLY A 334 -39.63 8.32 -2.35
C GLY A 334 -40.95 7.71 -1.87
N SER A 335 -40.92 6.48 -1.34
CA SER A 335 -42.06 5.79 -0.73
C SER A 335 -42.17 6.06 0.76
#